data_AF-A0A7X3U1Q3-F1
#
_entry.id   AF-A0A7X3U1Q3-F1
#
_cell.length_a   1.000
_cell.length_b   1.000
_cell.length_c   1.000
_cell.angle_alpha   90.00
_cell.angle_beta   90.00
_cell.angle_gamma   90.00
#
_symmetry.space_group_name_H-M   'P 1'
#
loop_
_entity.id
_entity.type
_entity.pdbx_description
1 polymer ?
#
loop_
_entity_poly.entity_id
_entity_poly.type
_entity_poly.pdbx_seq_one_letter_code
_entity_poly.pdbx_strand_id
1 'polypeptide(L)' 'YTRPAEYRGWTVPEVLLSGHHAEIEKWKQEQRLERTRRRRPDLLGDEG' A
#
# COMPACT_ATOMS: atom_id res chain seq x y z
N TYR A 1 -3.79 8.38 5.06
CA TYR A 1 -5.01 8.90 4.41
C TYR A 1 -5.83 9.62 5.45
N THR A 2 -6.19 10.87 5.19
CA THR A 2 -7.02 11.72 6.05
C THR A 2 -8.33 12.01 5.33
N ARG A 3 -9.43 12.18 6.08
CA ARG A 3 -10.73 12.52 5.49
C ARG A 3 -10.66 13.87 4.76
N PRO A 4 -11.38 14.08 3.65
CA PRO A 4 -12.41 13.22 3.02
C PRO A 4 -11.85 11.98 2.28
N ALA A 5 -12.71 10.97 2.04
CA ALA A 5 -12.35 9.71 1.38
C ALA A 5 -11.99 9.86 -0.11
N GLU A 6 -12.35 11.00 -0.71
CA GLU A 6 -11.94 11.39 -2.04
C GLU A 6 -11.27 12.75 -1.94
N TYR A 7 -10.00 12.83 -2.36
CA TYR A 7 -9.26 14.09 -2.35
C TYR A 7 -8.56 14.28 -3.69
N ARG A 8 -8.93 15.33 -4.44
CA ARG A 8 -8.37 15.66 -5.77
C ARG A 8 -8.42 14.50 -6.78
N GLY A 9 -9.50 13.71 -6.78
CA GLY A 9 -9.65 12.54 -7.65
C GLY A 9 -8.88 11.28 -7.21
N TRP A 10 -8.24 11.32 -6.03
CA TRP A 10 -7.63 10.16 -5.41
C TRP A 10 -8.61 9.56 -4.42
N THR A 11 -9.17 8.41 -4.78
CA THR A 11 -10.07 7.64 -3.92
C THR A 11 -9.24 6.82 -2.92
N VAL A 12 -9.62 6.85 -1.65
CA VAL A 12 -9.04 5.97 -0.63
C VAL A 12 -9.44 4.53 -0.97
N PRO A 13 -8.49 3.59 -1.02
CA PRO A 13 -8.80 2.21 -1.37
C PRO A 13 -9.75 1.59 -0.33
N GLU A 14 -10.71 0.81 -0.82
CA GLU A 14 -11.83 0.26 -0.03
C GLU A 14 -11.35 -0.55 1.18
N VAL A 15 -10.21 -1.22 1.06
CA VAL A 15 -9.55 -1.96 2.17
C VAL A 15 -9.25 -1.07 3.38
N LEU A 16 -8.96 0.21 3.17
CA LEU A 16 -8.73 1.18 4.25
C LEU A 16 -10.04 1.78 4.78
N LEU A 17 -11.13 1.67 4.03
CA LEU A 17 -12.47 2.12 4.43
C LEU A 17 -13.23 1.04 5.21
N SER A 18 -12.95 -0.24 4.93
CA SER A 18 -13.66 -1.39 5.47
C SER A 18 -13.33 -1.68 6.95
N GLY A 19 -12.31 -1.05 7.53
CA GLY A 19 -11.96 -1.16 8.97
C GLY A 19 -11.37 -2.51 9.39
N HIS A 20 -11.17 -3.44 8.45
CA HIS A 20 -10.58 -4.74 8.70
C HIS A 20 -9.05 -4.63 8.84
N HIS A 21 -8.56 -4.61 10.09
CA HIS A 21 -7.12 -4.48 10.36
C HIS A 21 -6.26 -5.54 9.66
N ALA A 22 -6.70 -6.80 9.58
CA ALA A 22 -5.95 -7.85 8.90
C ALA A 22 -5.76 -7.58 7.39
N GLU A 23 -6.81 -7.08 6.73
CA GLU A 23 -6.75 -6.73 5.30
C GLU A 23 -5.89 -5.48 5.08
N ILE A 24 -5.95 -4.51 5.99
CA ILE A 24 -5.11 -3.30 5.96
C ILE A 24 -3.62 -3.68 6.07
N GLU A 25 -3.27 -4.58 6.98
CA GLU A 25 -1.90 -5.07 7.17
C GLU A 25 -1.40 -5.79 5.90
N LYS A 26 -2.23 -6.67 5.33
CA LYS A 26 -1.92 -7.36 4.07
C LYS A 26 -1.71 -6.36 2.93
N TRP A 27 -2.63 -5.42 2.74
CA TRP A 27 -2.53 -4.38 1.72
C TRP A 27 -1.28 -3.53 1.91
N LYS A 28 -0.94 -3.13 3.15
CA LYS A 28 0.29 -2.39 3.44
C LYS A 28 1.54 -3.18 3.08
N GLN A 29 1.59 -4.48 3.35
CA GLN A 29 2.73 -5.32 2.95
C GLN A 29 2.85 -5.39 1.43
N GLU A 30 1.76 -5.65 0.71
CA GLU A 30 1.77 -5.71 -0.74
C GLU A 30 2.19 -4.37 -1.36
N GLN A 31 1.69 -3.25 -0.84
CA GLN A 31 2.10 -1.91 -1.28
C GLN A 31 3.56 -1.60 -0.97
N ARG A 32 4.11 -2.09 0.14
CA ARG A 32 5.56 -1.99 0.41
C ARG A 32 6.35 -2.76 -0.63
N LEU A 33 6.01 -4.03 -0.87
CA LEU A 33 6.68 -4.87 -1.85
C LEU A 33 6.59 -4.26 -3.25
N GLU A 34 5.42 -3.80 -3.67
CA GLU A 34 5.21 -3.16 -4.97
C GLU A 34 6.01 -1.86 -5.11
N ARG A 35 6.00 -1.00 -4.08
CA ARG A 35 6.82 0.22 -4.07
C ARG A 35 8.31 -0.09 -4.13
N THR A 36 8.77 -1.09 -3.38
CA THR A 36 10.15 -1.54 -3.41
C THR A 36 10.49 -2.08 -4.80
N ARG A 37 9.67 -2.97 -5.38
CA ARG A 37 9.86 -3.48 -6.75
C ARG A 37 9.96 -2.36 -7.79
N ARG A 38 9.11 -1.34 -7.67
CA ARG A 38 9.05 -0.24 -8.65
C ARG A 38 10.17 0.78 -8.48
N ARG A 39 10.60 1.09 -7.26
CA ARG A 39 11.58 2.16 -6.98
C ARG A 39 12.99 1.64 -6.73
N ARG A 40 13.11 0.47 -6.10
CA ARG A 40 14.36 -0.14 -5.63
C ARG A 40 14.24 -1.67 -5.74
N PRO A 41 14.07 -2.24 -6.96
CA PRO A 41 14.04 -3.69 -7.13
C PRO A 41 15.31 -4.36 -6.58
N ASP A 42 16.41 -3.62 -6.59
CA ASP A 42 17.70 -3.89 -5.94
C ASP A 42 17.60 -4.32 -4.45
N LEU A 43 16.65 -3.77 -3.68
CA LEU A 43 16.48 -4.12 -2.26
C LEU A 43 15.73 -5.44 -2.02
N LEU A 44 15.18 -6.07 -3.07
CA LEU A 44 14.41 -7.31 -2.98
C LEU A 44 15.22 -8.56 -3.36
N GLY A 45 16.47 -8.37 -3.75
CA GLY A 45 17.34 -9.43 -4.24
C GLY A 45 18.75 -8.92 -4.45
N ASP A 46 19.38 -8.52 -3.34
CA ASP A 46 20.80 -8.79 -3.12
C ASP A 46 20.84 -9.97 -2.13
N GLU A 47 20.39 -11.14 -2.61
CA GLU A 47 20.92 -12.40 -2.09
C GLU A 47 22.05 -12.77 -3.06
N GLY A 48 23.27 -12.38 -2.69
CA GLY A 48 24.50 -12.86 -3.33
C GLY A 48 24.70 -14.36 -3.10
#